data_AF-A0A2E1F6E0-F1
#
_entry.id   AF-A0A2E1F6E0-F1
#
_cell.length_a   1.000
_cell.length_b   1.000
_cell.length_c   1.000
_cell.angle_alpha   90.00
_cell.angle_beta   90.00
_cell.angle_gamma   90.00
#
_symmetry.space_group_name_H-M   'P 1'
#
loop_
_entity.id
_entity.type
_entity.pdbx_description
1 polymer ?
#
loop_
_entity_poly.entity_id
_entity_poly.type
_entity_poly.pdbx_seq_one_letter_code
_entity_poly.pdbx_strand_id
1 'polypeptide(L)' 'TEGVYVYQCDPHVMMAMIGVIQVGEAVNLNEVKEASQKIKSNFVMNAERIDTYLSQL' A
#
# COMPACT_ATOMS: atom_id res chain seq x y z
N THR A 1 5.01 -13.50 -8.74
CA THR A 1 6.46 -13.24 -8.66
C THR A 1 6.78 -12.75 -7.26
N GLU A 2 8.04 -12.82 -6.84
CA GLU A 2 8.42 -12.25 -5.54
C GLU A 2 8.21 -10.73 -5.53
N GLY A 3 7.95 -10.17 -4.35
CA GLY A 3 7.74 -8.75 -4.15
C GLY A 3 6.56 -8.42 -3.24
N VAL A 4 6.34 -7.11 -3.10
CA VAL A 4 5.27 -6.50 -2.31
C VAL A 4 4.19 -5.98 -3.26
N TYR A 5 2.94 -6.27 -2.90
CA TYR A 5 1.76 -5.91 -3.68
C TYR A 5 0.78 -5.18 -2.78
N VAL A 6 0.36 -3.99 -3.21
CA VAL A 6 -0.72 -3.23 -2.57
C VAL A 6 -1.99 -3.44 -3.39
N TYR A 7 -3.08 -3.81 -2.75
CA TYR A 7 -4.39 -3.92 -3.38
C TYR A 7 -5.39 -3.01 -2.67
N GLN A 8 -6.42 -2.57 -3.39
CA GLN A 8 -7.45 -1.69 -2.88
C GLN A 8 -8.85 -2.23 -3.16
N CYS A 9 -9.83 -1.79 -2.37
CA CYS A 9 -11.24 -1.92 -2.67
C CYS A 9 -11.75 -0.57 -3.21
N ASP A 10 -12.04 -0.51 -4.51
CA ASP A 10 -12.37 0.74 -5.22
C ASP A 10 -13.46 1.61 -4.57
N PRO A 11 -14.65 1.08 -4.17
CA PRO A 11 -15.67 1.92 -3.53
C PRO A 11 -15.23 2.50 -2.18
N HIS A 12 -14.18 1.94 -1.57
CA HIS A 12 -13.71 2.29 -0.23
C HIS A 12 -12.27 2.83 -0.23
N VAL A 13 -11.72 3.17 -1.40
CA VAL A 13 -10.35 3.71 -1.49
C VAL A 13 -10.21 5.02 -0.72
N MET A 14 -11.25 5.86 -0.71
CA MET A 14 -11.32 7.10 0.07
C MET A 14 -11.15 6.87 1.58
N MET A 15 -11.49 5.68 2.07
CA MET A 15 -11.35 5.28 3.47
C MET A 15 -10.05 4.51 3.75
N ALA A 16 -9.15 4.45 2.77
CA ALA A 16 -7.96 3.62 2.75
C ALA A 16 -8.27 2.13 2.97
N MET A 17 -9.30 1.58 2.32
CA MET A 17 -9.52 0.13 2.32
C MET A 17 -8.54 -0.56 1.37
N ILE A 18 -7.33 -0.75 1.89
CA ILE A 18 -6.21 -1.35 1.19
C ILE A 18 -5.65 -2.51 2.00
N GLY A 19 -4.90 -3.38 1.33
CA GLY A 19 -4.08 -4.40 1.98
C GLY A 19 -2.73 -4.53 1.28
N VAL A 20 -1.78 -5.15 1.99
CA VAL A 20 -0.41 -5.36 1.51
C VAL A 20 -0.09 -6.85 1.61
N ILE A 21 0.49 -7.41 0.57
CA ILE A 21 0.93 -8.81 0.51
C ILE A 21 2.40 -8.82 0.11
N GLN A 22 3.24 -9.46 0.92
CA GLN A 22 4.60 -9.81 0.55
C GLN A 22 4.66 -11.27 0.12
N VAL A 23 5.24 -11.51 -1.05
CA VAL A 23 5.52 -12.84 -1.58
C VAL A 23 7.03 -13.00 -1.64
N GLY A 24 7.62 -13.82 -0.76
CA GLY A 24 9.07 -14.01 -0.71
C GLY A 24 9.82 -12.71 -0.37
N GLU A 25 10.89 -12.43 -1.11
CA GLU A 25 11.71 -11.24 -0.91
C GLU A 25 11.04 -9.95 -1.43
N ALA A 26 11.20 -8.85 -0.70
CA ALA A 26 10.59 -7.55 -1.00
C ALA A 26 11.36 -6.76 -2.08
N VAL A 27 11.62 -7.40 -3.23
CA VAL A 27 12.52 -6.90 -4.29
C VAL A 27 12.12 -5.55 -4.90
N ASN A 28 10.84 -5.16 -4.78
CA ASN A 28 10.26 -3.93 -5.32
C ASN A 28 9.81 -2.93 -4.22
N LEU A 29 10.25 -3.08 -2.97
CA LEU A 29 9.76 -2.28 -1.84
C LEU A 29 9.91 -0.77 -2.05
N ASN A 30 11.01 -0.32 -2.68
CA ASN A 30 11.24 1.09 -2.96
C ASN A 30 10.21 1.66 -3.94
N GLU A 31 9.95 0.93 -5.04
CA GLU A 31 8.94 1.30 -6.03
C GLU A 31 7.54 1.36 -5.42
N VAL A 32 7.22 0.40 -4.54
CA VAL A 32 5.95 0.36 -3.81
C VAL A 32 5.81 1.55 -2.88
N LYS A 33 6.87 1.94 -2.15
CA LYS A 33 6.85 3.14 -1.28
C LYS A 33 6.59 4.41 -2.08
N GLU A 34 7.21 4.55 -3.25
CA GLU A 34 6.97 5.70 -4.14
C GLU A 34 5.55 5.71 -4.72
N ALA A 35 5.04 4.57 -5.17
CA ALA A 35 3.67 4.43 -5.67
C ALA A 35 2.62 4.71 -4.58
N SER A 36 2.93 4.31 -3.33
CA SER A 36 2.05 4.51 -2.18
C SER A 36 1.83 5.99 -1.86
N GLN A 37 2.84 6.85 -2.09
CA GLN A 37 2.67 8.30 -1.94
C GLN A 37 1.63 8.88 -2.92
N LYS A 38 1.55 8.33 -4.15
CA LYS A 38 0.54 8.73 -5.13
C LYS A 38 -0.86 8.26 -4.70
N ILE A 39 -0.98 7.02 -4.25
CA ILE A 39 -2.25 6.45 -3.77
C ILE A 39 -2.77 7.17 -2.53
N LYS A 40 -1.89 7.61 -1.62
CA LYS A 40 -2.27 8.37 -0.42
C LYS A 40 -3.11 9.62 -0.72
N SER A 41 -2.91 10.26 -1.88
CA SER A 41 -3.71 11.42 -2.29
C SER A 41 -5.19 11.12 -2.51
N ASN A 42 -5.55 9.85 -2.70
CA ASN A 42 -6.95 9.42 -2.80
C ASN A 42 -7.60 9.15 -1.44
N PHE A 43 -6.83 9.18 -0.35
CA PHE A 43 -7.34 8.86 0.99
C PHE A 43 -7.88 10.13 1.66
N VAL A 44 -9.13 10.08 2.10
CA VAL A 44 -9.76 11.12 2.95
C VAL A 44 -9.69 10.73 4.42
N MET A 45 -9.70 9.42 4.71
CA MET A 45 -9.58 8.87 6.06
C MET A 45 -8.46 7.86 6.13
N ASN A 46 -7.86 7.70 7.32
CA ASN A 46 -6.83 6.70 7.60
C ASN A 46 -5.63 6.77 6.64
N ALA A 47 -5.19 7.97 6.26
CA ALA A 47 -4.15 8.16 5.26
C ALA A 47 -2.83 7.42 5.62
N GLU A 48 -2.52 7.30 6.91
CA GLU A 48 -1.32 6.61 7.41
C GLU A 48 -1.39 5.08 7.36
N ARG A 49 -2.53 4.50 6.98
CA ARG A 49 -2.73 3.05 7.00
C ARG A 49 -1.75 2.32 6.08
N ILE A 50 -1.49 2.87 4.90
CA ILE A 50 -0.56 2.25 3.94
C ILE A 50 0.89 2.29 4.45
N ASP A 51 1.32 3.39 5.07
CA ASP A 51 2.65 3.51 5.66
C ASP A 51 2.83 2.56 6.83
N THR A 52 1.78 2.41 7.66
CA THR A 52 1.76 1.48 8.79
C THR A 52 1.93 0.04 8.32
N TYR A 53 1.32 -0.35 7.20
CA TYR A 53 1.49 -1.69 6.65
C TYR A 53 2.88 -1.89 6.03
N LEU A 54 3.39 -0.91 5.29
CA LEU A 54 4.71 -0.99 4.69
C LEU A 54 5.85 -0.95 5.72
N SER A 55 5.64 -0.40 6.92
CA SER A 55 6.64 -0.44 8.00
C SER A 55 6.74 -1.79 8.71
N GLN A 56 5.82 -2.72 8.44
CA GLN A 56 5.80 -4.06 9.04
C GLN A 56 6.45 -5.14 8.15
N LEU A 57 6.96 -4.73 6.99
CA LEU A 57 7.65 -5.59 6.02
C LEU A 57 9.17 -5.58 6.23
#